data_AF-X1NQ23-F1
#
_entry.id   AF-X1NQ23-F1
#
_cell.length_a   1.000
_cell.length_b   1.000
_cell.length_c   1.000
_cell.angle_alpha   90.00
_cell.angle_beta   90.00
_cell.angle_gamma   90.00
#
_symmetry.space_group_name_H-M   'P 1'
#
loop_
_entity.id
_entity.type
_entity.pdbx_description
1 polymer ?
#
loop_
_entity_poly.entity_id
_entity_poly.type
_entity_poly.pdbx_seq_one_letter_code
_entity_poly.pdbx_strand_id
1 'polypeptide(L)' 'MKAFITGGAGFIGSHLAERLLKDGNKVLVIDNLSTGSLENIESFKKHSGFEFVEG' A
#
# COMPACT_ATOMS: atom_id res chain seq x y z
N MET A 1 2.42 9.02 -11.57
CA MET A 1 1.35 8.12 -12.06
C MET A 1 0.45 7.72 -10.89
N LYS A 2 -0.73 7.11 -11.12
CA LYS A 2 -1.55 6.49 -10.07
C LYS A 2 -1.45 4.97 -10.20
N ALA A 3 -1.19 4.28 -9.09
CA ALA A 3 -1.14 2.83 -9.02
C ALA A 3 -2.24 2.29 -8.11
N PHE A 4 -2.91 1.22 -8.54
CA PHE A 4 -3.90 0.50 -7.76
C PHE A 4 -3.35 -0.90 -7.46
N ILE A 5 -3.29 -1.27 -6.19
CA ILE A 5 -2.67 -2.52 -5.73
C ILE A 5 -3.68 -3.30 -4.91
N THR A 6 -4.01 -4.50 -5.36
CA THR A 6 -4.74 -5.49 -4.56
C THR A 6 -3.75 -6.30 -3.71
N GLY A 7 -4.07 -6.61 -2.46
CA GLY A 7 -3.16 -7.36 -1.59
C GLY A 7 -1.96 -6.52 -1.11
N GLY A 8 -2.13 -5.19 -1.04
CA GLY A 8 -1.04 -4.25 -0.73
C GLY A 8 -0.59 -4.23 0.72
N ALA A 9 -1.32 -4.88 1.63
CA ALA A 9 -0.88 -5.12 3.00
C ALA A 9 -0.14 -6.47 3.17
N GLY A 10 0.04 -7.24 2.09
CA GLY A 10 0.93 -8.40 2.04
C GLY A 10 2.41 -8.01 1.81
N PHE A 11 3.32 -9.00 1.91
CA PHE A 11 4.77 -8.77 1.81
C PHE A 11 5.20 -8.06 0.51
N ILE A 12 4.82 -8.60 -0.65
CA ILE A 12 5.22 -8.01 -1.94
C ILE A 12 4.49 -6.69 -2.19
N GLY A 13 3.19 -6.66 -1.89
CA GLY A 13 2.34 -5.50 -2.13
C GLY A 13 2.80 -4.27 -1.36
N SER A 14 3.21 -4.42 -0.10
CA SER A 14 3.65 -3.31 0.73
C SER A 14 4.99 -2.72 0.26
N HIS A 15 5.94 -3.56 -0.13
CA HIS A 15 7.23 -3.11 -0.66
C HIS A 15 7.07 -2.41 -2.01
N LEU A 16 6.18 -2.92 -2.87
CA LEU A 16 5.85 -2.26 -4.14
C LEU A 16 5.20 -0.90 -3.89
N ALA A 17 4.24 -0.83 -2.98
CA ALA A 17 3.58 0.42 -2.60
C ALA A 17 4.60 1.44 -2.09
N GLU A 18 5.47 1.04 -1.15
CA GLU A 18 6.51 1.91 -0.59
C GLU A 18 7.46 2.44 -1.67
N ARG A 19 7.90 1.57 -2.59
CA ARG A 19 8.78 1.98 -3.70
C ARG A 19 8.08 2.98 -4.63
N LEU A 20 6.84 2.71 -5.02
CA LEU A 20 6.10 3.60 -5.92
C LEU A 20 5.87 4.98 -5.29
N LEU A 21 5.58 5.03 -3.99
CA LEU A 21 5.47 6.28 -3.23
C LEU A 21 6.81 7.04 -3.21
N LYS A 22 7.94 6.36 -2.96
CA LYS A 22 9.29 6.94 -3.01
C LYS A 22 9.62 7.54 -4.39
N ASP A 23 9.11 6.92 -5.46
CA ASP A 23 9.26 7.41 -6.84
C ASP A 23 8.27 8.56 -7.18
N GLY A 24 7.50 9.07 -6.20
CA GLY A 24 6.59 10.20 -6.36
C GLY A 24 5.22 9.85 -6.93
N ASN A 25 4.85 8.57 -6.98
CA ASN A 25 3.53 8.13 -7.43
C ASN A 25 2.49 8.21 -6.31
N LYS A 26 1.22 8.21 -6.71
CA LYS A 26 0.10 8.01 -5.78
C LYS A 26 -0.31 6.53 -5.81
N VAL A 27 -0.55 5.95 -4.65
CA VAL A 27 -0.85 4.52 -4.49
C VAL A 27 -2.14 4.36 -3.71
N LEU A 28 -3.08 3.62 -4.29
CA LEU A 28 -4.28 3.12 -3.62
C LEU A 28 -4.11 1.61 -3.41
N VAL A 29 -4.20 1.16 -2.16
CA VAL A 29 -4.22 -0.26 -1.80
C VAL A 29 -5.63 -0.69 -1.43
N ILE A 30 -6.06 -1.84 -1.95
CA ILE A 30 -7.19 -2.60 -1.41
C ILE A 30 -6.70 -3.95 -0.88
N ASP A 31 -7.06 -4.30 0.35
CA ASP A 31 -6.65 -5.55 0.98
C ASP A 31 -7.72 -6.02 1.98
N ASN A 32 -7.93 -7.33 2.05
CA ASN A 32 -8.88 -7.95 2.96
C ASN A 32 -8.24 -8.46 4.25
N LEU A 33 -6.93 -8.28 4.39
CA LEU A 33 -6.13 -8.69 5.55
C LEU A 33 -6.20 -10.20 5.84
N SER A 34 -6.57 -11.03 4.86
CA SER A 34 -6.67 -12.49 5.04
C SER A 34 -5.33 -13.16 5.36
N THR A 35 -4.25 -12.65 4.74
CA THR A 35 -2.85 -13.02 5.04
C THR A 35 -1.92 -11.81 5.17
N GLY A 36 -2.41 -10.61 4.85
CA GLY A 36 -1.71 -9.35 5.02
C GLY A 36 -1.81 -8.81 6.46
N SER A 37 -1.00 -7.81 6.77
CA SER A 37 -1.01 -7.11 8.07
C SER A 37 -0.87 -5.62 7.86
N LEU A 38 -1.62 -4.82 8.63
CA LEU A 38 -1.47 -3.36 8.62
C LEU A 38 -0.05 -2.92 8.99
N GLU A 39 0.67 -3.72 9.79
CA GLU A 39 2.08 -3.48 10.16
C GLU A 39 2.98 -3.35 8.92
N ASN A 40 2.67 -4.06 7.83
CA ASN A 40 3.44 -4.01 6.59
C ASN A 40 3.35 -2.64 5.89
N ILE A 41 2.31 -1.84 6.17
CA ILE A 41 2.10 -0.52 5.56
C ILE A 41 2.26 0.65 6.55
N GLU A 42 2.49 0.38 7.84
CA GLU A 42 2.55 1.42 8.89
C GLU A 42 3.62 2.49 8.60
N SER A 43 4.76 2.12 8.02
CA SER A 43 5.86 3.05 7.73
C SER A 43 5.50 4.16 6.72
N PHE A 44 4.52 3.92 5.85
CA PHE A 44 4.07 4.87 4.83
C PHE A 44 2.57 5.17 4.88
N LYS A 45 1.86 4.67 5.89
CA LYS A 45 0.41 4.86 6.07
C LYS A 45 -0.01 6.33 6.13
N LYS A 46 0.89 7.21 6.59
CA LYS A 46 0.67 8.67 6.68
C LYS A 46 1.18 9.44 5.47
N HIS A 47 1.71 8.77 4.44
CA HIS A 47 2.22 9.42 3.25
C HIS A 47 1.06 10.08 2.47
N SER A 48 1.19 11.34 2.07
CA SER A 48 0.11 12.12 1.42
C SER A 48 -0.35 11.54 0.07
N GLY A 49 0.49 10.72 -0.55
CA GLY A 49 0.19 9.99 -1.79
C GLY A 49 -0.39 8.59 -1.58
N PHE A 50 -0.57 8.12 -0.35
CA PHE A 50 -1.03 6.77 -0.02
C PHE A 50 -2.48 6.77 0.45
N GLU A 51 -3.25 5.79 -0.02
CA GLU A 51 -4.61 5.51 0.41
C GLU A 51 -4.78 4.00 0.60
N PHE A 52 -5.52 3.61 1.65
CA PHE A 52 -5.80 2.22 1.98
C PHE A 52 -7.30 2.03 2.15
N VAL A 53 -7.83 0.99 1.53
CA VAL A 53 -9.22 0.54 1.65
C VAL A 53 -9.21 -0.91 2.09
N GLU A 54 -9.92 -1.21 3.17
CA GLU A 54 -10.21 -2.59 3.57
C GLU A 54 -11.41 -3.10 2.77
N GLY A 55 -11.33 -4.30 2.21
CA GLY A 55 -12.37 -4.85 1.32
C GLY A 55 -12.39 -6.37 1.24
#